data_AF-A0A7X5SCH9-F1
#
_entry.id   AF-A0A7X5SCH9-F1
#
_cell.length_a   1.000
_cell.length_b   1.000
_cell.length_c   1.000
_cell.angle_alpha   90.00
_cell.angle_beta   90.00
_cell.angle_gamma   90.00
#
_symmetry.space_group_name_H-M   'P 1'
#
loop_
_entity.id
_entity.type
_entity.pdbx_description
1 polymer ?
#
loop_
_entity_poly.entity_id
_entity_poly.type
_entity_poly.pdbx_seq_one_letter_code
_entity_poly.pdbx_strand_id
1 'polypeptide(L)'
;SDLERRTGRAVAHIAGVERPVPLDYSYARRPVHEVVEGLLENHETPVYIVHFSQAAALERAQALSSVKITTREQRDAIAEAIGGFRFTTGFGKTLSRL
;
A
#
# COMPACT_ATOMS: atom_id res chain seq x y z
N SER A 1 29.03 -0.29 17.35
CA SER A 1 28.99 -1.55 16.56
C SER A 1 29.99 -1.47 15.39
N ASP A 2 30.26 -2.55 14.62
CA ASP A 2 31.17 -2.47 13.46
C ASP A 2 30.73 -1.41 12.44
N LEU A 3 29.41 -1.27 12.25
CA LEU A 3 28.81 -0.32 11.32
C LEU A 3 29.10 1.15 11.69
N GLU A 4 28.97 1.50 12.97
CA GLU A 4 29.27 2.85 13.47
C GLU A 4 30.76 3.20 13.33
N ARG A 5 31.63 2.24 13.65
CA ARG A 5 33.09 2.38 13.52
C ARG A 5 33.52 2.63 12.07
N ARG A 6 32.86 1.99 11.10
CA ARG A 6 33.21 2.10 9.67
C ARG A 6 32.60 3.32 8.99
N THR A 7 31.50 3.86 9.51
CA THR A 7 30.72 4.90 8.83
C THR A 7 30.70 6.23 9.55
N GLY A 8 31.05 6.28 10.83
CA GLY A 8 30.96 7.48 11.68
C GLY A 8 29.53 7.99 11.90
N ARG A 9 28.50 7.23 11.49
CA ARG A 9 27.10 7.56 11.67
C ARG A 9 26.57 6.85 12.90
N ALA A 10 25.76 7.55 13.71
CA ALA A 10 25.10 6.96 14.86
C ALA A 10 24.24 5.76 14.44
N VAL A 11 24.32 4.66 15.19
CA VAL A 11 23.58 3.41 14.92
C VAL A 11 22.77 3.01 16.14
N ALA A 12 21.52 2.64 15.94
CA ALA A 12 20.67 2.07 16.98
C ALA A 12 20.63 0.54 16.87
N HIS A 13 20.75 -0.17 18.00
CA HIS A 13 20.60 -1.62 18.06
C HIS A 13 19.14 -1.99 18.34
N ILE A 14 18.46 -2.61 17.38
CA ILE A 14 17.07 -3.07 17.53
C ILE A 14 17.12 -4.57 17.90
N ALA A 15 17.11 -4.87 19.19
CA ALA A 15 17.32 -6.23 19.73
C ALA A 15 16.03 -6.99 20.08
N GLY A 16 14.89 -6.57 19.54
CA GLY A 16 13.59 -7.12 19.93
C GLY A 16 12.99 -6.33 21.10
N VAL A 17 12.30 -5.25 20.75
CA VAL A 17 11.31 -4.65 21.65
C VAL A 17 10.01 -5.42 21.48
N GLU A 18 9.26 -5.61 22.56
CA GLU A 18 7.90 -6.14 22.49
C GLU A 18 7.08 -5.21 21.60
N ARG A 19 6.45 -5.78 20.57
CA ARG A 19 5.78 -4.97 19.56
C ARG A 19 4.56 -4.33 20.23
N PRO A 20 4.42 -2.99 20.22
CA PRO A 20 3.30 -2.33 20.88
C PRO A 20 1.95 -2.70 20.26
N VAL A 21 1.96 -3.21 19.03
CA VAL A 21 0.81 -3.76 18.33
C VAL A 21 1.12 -5.21 17.96
N PRO A 22 0.33 -6.19 18.46
CA PRO A 22 0.45 -7.60 18.07
C PRO A 22 0.34 -7.78 16.55
N LEU A 23 1.00 -8.81 16.04
CA LEU A 23 0.83 -9.22 14.65
C LEU A 23 -0.22 -10.33 14.59
N ASP A 24 -1.29 -10.09 13.86
CA ASP A 24 -2.28 -11.09 13.50
C ASP A 24 -1.97 -11.67 12.13
N TYR A 25 -2.08 -12.99 12.01
CA TYR A 25 -1.95 -13.69 10.73
C TYR A 25 -3.23 -14.47 10.45
N SER A 26 -3.79 -14.27 9.27
CA SER A 26 -4.93 -15.03 8.78
C SER A 26 -4.68 -15.48 7.34
N TYR A 27 -5.21 -16.66 7.01
CA TYR A 27 -5.19 -17.21 5.67
C TYR A 27 -6.62 -17.36 5.16
N ALA A 28 -6.86 -16.91 3.93
CA ALA A 28 -8.19 -16.90 3.32
C ALA A 28 -8.15 -17.48 1.90
N ARG A 29 -9.19 -18.23 1.53
CA ARG A 29 -9.40 -18.76 0.16
C ARG A 29 -10.50 -18.01 -0.62
N ARG A 30 -11.10 -16.99 0.00
CA ARG A 30 -12.14 -16.16 -0.62
C ARG A 30 -11.52 -15.14 -1.59
N PRO A 31 -12.30 -14.60 -2.54
CA PRO A 31 -11.83 -13.57 -3.46
C PRO A 31 -11.19 -12.37 -2.74
N VAL A 32 -10.14 -11.80 -3.34
CA VAL A 32 -9.36 -10.71 -2.73
C VAL A 32 -10.21 -9.46 -2.46
N HIS A 33 -11.17 -9.13 -3.33
CA HIS A 33 -12.02 -7.95 -3.13
C HIS A 33 -12.86 -8.06 -1.85
N GLU A 34 -13.43 -9.24 -1.55
CA GLU A 34 -14.16 -9.48 -0.30
C GLU A 34 -13.25 -9.36 0.93
N VAL A 35 -11.97 -9.76 0.82
CA VAL A 35 -10.98 -9.58 1.90
C VAL A 35 -10.76 -8.10 2.16
N VAL A 36 -10.53 -7.33 1.09
CA VAL A 36 -10.30 -5.89 1.18
C VAL A 36 -11.52 -5.17 1.73
N GLU A 37 -12.73 -5.50 1.29
CA GLU A 37 -13.98 -4.93 1.83
C GLU A 37 -14.09 -5.13 3.34
N GLY A 38 -13.84 -6.35 3.83
CA GLY A 38 -13.85 -6.63 5.26
C GLY A 38 -12.83 -5.80 6.04
N LEU A 39 -11.61 -5.61 5.51
CA LEU A 39 -10.59 -4.75 6.14
C LEU A 39 -11.03 -3.29 6.20
N LEU A 40 -11.74 -2.80 5.17
CA LEU A 40 -12.29 -1.43 5.15
C LEU A 40 -13.40 -1.27 6.19
N GLU A 41 -14.33 -2.23 6.24
CA GLU A 41 -15.47 -2.23 7.18
C GLU A 41 -15.01 -2.32 8.63
N ASN A 42 -13.98 -3.10 8.91
CA ASN A 42 -13.38 -3.25 10.25
C ASN A 42 -12.46 -2.09 10.65
N HIS A 43 -12.29 -1.08 9.78
CA HIS A 43 -11.36 0.03 9.97
C HIS A 43 -9.89 -0.40 10.12
N GLU A 44 -9.51 -1.54 9.53
CA GLU A 44 -8.15 -2.10 9.52
C GLU A 44 -7.28 -1.45 8.43
N THR A 45 -7.43 -0.13 8.25
CA THR A 45 -6.76 0.68 7.23
C THR A 45 -5.74 1.63 7.87
N PRO A 46 -4.63 1.97 7.19
CA PRO A 46 -4.28 1.67 5.79
C PRO A 46 -3.76 0.24 5.55
N VAL A 47 -4.03 -0.31 4.36
CA VAL A 47 -3.62 -1.67 3.95
C VAL A 47 -2.60 -1.61 2.81
N TYR A 48 -1.57 -2.45 2.89
CA TYR A 48 -0.62 -2.68 1.80
C TYR A 48 -0.82 -4.07 1.19
N ILE A 49 -1.14 -4.13 -0.10
CA ILE A 49 -1.31 -5.39 -0.83
C ILE A 49 -0.04 -5.64 -1.65
N VAL A 50 0.63 -6.76 -1.38
CA VAL A 50 1.89 -7.13 -2.03
C VAL A 50 1.68 -8.23 -3.05
N HIS A 51 2.21 -8.02 -4.25
CA HIS A 51 2.25 -9.02 -5.32
C HIS A 51 3.69 -9.28 -5.75
N PHE A 52 3.92 -10.48 -6.29
CA PHE A 52 5.24 -10.87 -6.78
C PHE A 52 5.71 -10.05 -8.00
N SER A 53 4.78 -9.61 -8.86
CA SER A 53 5.10 -8.81 -10.03
C SER A 53 4.26 -7.54 -10.11
N GLN A 54 4.80 -6.53 -10.79
CA GLN A 54 4.09 -5.28 -11.04
C GLN A 54 2.85 -5.47 -11.91
N ALA A 55 2.92 -6.39 -12.89
CA ALA A 55 1.78 -6.72 -13.74
C ALA A 55 0.62 -7.31 -12.94
N ALA A 56 0.91 -8.25 -12.02
CA ALA A 56 -0.10 -8.82 -11.14
C ALA A 56 -0.70 -7.76 -10.20
N ALA A 57 0.13 -6.85 -9.66
CA ALA A 57 -0.35 -5.74 -8.85
C ALA A 57 -1.31 -4.82 -9.62
N LEU A 58 -0.99 -4.49 -10.87
CA LEU A 58 -1.86 -3.66 -11.72
C LEU A 58 -3.18 -4.34 -12.04
N GLU A 59 -3.14 -5.62 -12.41
CA GLU A 59 -4.34 -6.39 -12.71
C GLU A 59 -5.26 -6.47 -11.49
N ARG A 60 -4.67 -6.61 -10.29
CA ARG A 60 -5.44 -6.59 -9.04
C ARG A 60 -5.97 -5.20 -8.71
N ALA A 61 -5.18 -4.14 -8.88
CA ALA A 61 -5.66 -2.77 -8.68
C ALA A 61 -6.87 -2.46 -9.56
N GLN A 62 -6.82 -2.84 -10.85
CA GLN A 62 -7.95 -2.72 -11.79
C GLN A 62 -9.19 -3.48 -11.31
N ALA A 63 -9.01 -4.71 -10.83
CA ALA A 63 -10.12 -5.51 -10.31
C ALA A 63 -10.74 -4.93 -9.02
N LEU A 64 -9.99 -4.12 -8.28
CA LEU A 64 -10.47 -3.43 -7.07
C LEU A 64 -11.09 -2.06 -7.36
N SER A 65 -10.96 -1.51 -8.57
CA SER A 65 -11.55 -0.20 -8.93
C SER A 65 -13.08 -0.17 -8.81
N SER A 66 -13.75 -1.33 -8.83
CA SER A 66 -15.20 -1.44 -8.61
C SER A 66 -15.60 -1.42 -7.14
N VAL A 67 -14.66 -1.61 -6.21
CA VAL A 67 -14.91 -1.52 -4.77
C VAL A 67 -14.99 -0.04 -4.39
N LYS A 68 -16.00 0.32 -3.58
CA LYS A 68 -16.20 1.72 -3.14
C LYS A 68 -15.24 2.08 -2.00
N ILE A 69 -13.96 2.23 -2.32
CA ILE A 69 -12.89 2.57 -1.36
C ILE A 69 -12.86 4.07 -1.03
N THR A 70 -13.42 4.90 -1.91
CA THR A 70 -13.35 6.36 -1.78
C THR A 70 -14.65 7.02 -2.26
N THR A 71 -14.97 8.17 -1.67
CA THR A 71 -16.10 9.02 -2.06
C THR A 71 -15.77 9.84 -3.31
N ARG A 72 -16.77 10.48 -3.92
CA ARG A 72 -16.53 11.31 -5.09
C ARG A 72 -15.69 12.52 -4.74
N GLU A 73 -16.01 13.14 -3.61
CA GLU A 73 -15.36 14.32 -3.07
C GLU A 73 -13.89 14.04 -2.77
N GLN A 74 -13.58 12.86 -2.20
CA GLN A 74 -12.20 12.42 -1.99
C GLN A 74 -11.45 12.16 -3.30
N ARG A 75 -12.10 11.60 -4.34
CA ARG A 75 -11.48 11.45 -5.66
C ARG A 75 -11.13 12.80 -6.28
N ASP A 76 -12.03 13.77 -6.19
CA ASP A 76 -11.81 15.10 -6.72
C ASP A 76 -10.63 15.79 -5.99
N ALA A 77 -10.57 15.67 -4.66
CA ALA A 77 -9.45 16.17 -3.86
C ALA A 77 -8.11 15.50 -4.22
N ILE A 78 -8.11 14.18 -4.46
CA ILE A 78 -6.91 13.45 -4.92
C ILE A 78 -6.49 13.94 -6.30
N ALA A 79 -7.44 14.07 -7.24
CA ALA A 79 -7.18 14.51 -8.61
C ALA A 79 -6.56 15.91 -8.64
N GLU A 80 -7.07 16.84 -7.84
CA GLU A 80 -6.49 18.18 -7.70
C GLU A 80 -5.07 18.12 -7.13
N ALA A 81 -4.85 17.32 -6.08
CA ALA A 81 -3.53 17.16 -5.46
C ALA A 81 -2.49 16.56 -6.40
N ILE A 82 -2.89 15.68 -7.33
CA ILE A 82 -1.97 15.03 -8.29
C ILE A 82 -1.98 15.68 -9.68
N GLY A 83 -2.85 16.67 -9.94
CA GLY A 83 -3.06 17.26 -11.27
C GLY A 83 -1.82 17.96 -11.84
N GLY A 84 -0.94 18.49 -10.98
CA GLY A 84 0.34 19.08 -11.38
C GLY A 84 1.44 18.05 -11.68
N PHE A 85 1.21 16.76 -11.39
CA PHE A 85 2.21 15.72 -11.58
C PHE A 85 2.10 15.08 -12.96
N ARG A 86 3.19 15.15 -13.74
CA ARG A 86 3.24 14.49 -15.05
C ARG A 86 3.74 13.06 -14.88
N PHE A 87 2.83 12.10 -15.02
CA PHE A 87 3.22 10.70 -15.13
C PHE A 87 4.11 10.49 -16.36
N THR A 88 5.35 10.06 -16.13
CA THR A 88 6.35 9.85 -17.18
C THR A 88 6.07 8.57 -17.98
N THR A 89 6.84 8.35 -19.05
CA THR A 89 6.71 7.17 -19.92
C THR A 89 6.91 5.85 -19.16
N GLY A 90 6.19 4.81 -19.56
CA GLY A 90 6.23 3.50 -18.91
C GLY A 90 5.04 3.32 -17.96
N PHE A 91 5.29 2.78 -16.77
CA PHE A 91 4.26 2.43 -15.76
C PHE A 91 3.40 3.63 -15.32
N GLY A 92 3.94 4.86 -15.39
CA GLY A 92 3.22 6.09 -15.06
C GLY A 92 1.98 6.32 -15.93
N LYS A 93 2.03 6.02 -17.24
CA LYS A 93 0.86 6.16 -18.12
C LYS A 93 -0.28 5.23 -17.72
N THR A 94 0.02 4.06 -17.18
CA THR A 94 -0.99 3.11 -16.71
C THR A 94 -1.65 3.62 -15.44
N LEU A 95 -0.87 4.15 -14.49
CA LEU A 95 -1.42 4.74 -13.26
C LEU A 95 -2.33 5.93 -13.51
N SER A 96 -2.02 6.76 -14.51
CA SER A 96 -2.87 7.92 -14.88
C SER A 96 -4.27 7.54 -15.40
N ARG A 97 -4.50 6.28 -15.77
CA ARG A 97 -5.74 5.80 -16.40
C ARG A 97 -6.60 4.94 -15.44
N LEU A 98 -6.07 4.60 -14.27
CA LEU A 98 -6.77 3.89 -13.21
C LEU A 98 -7.51 4.86 -12.30
#